data_AF-A0ABD2MJ68-F1
#
_entry.id   AF-A0ABD2MJ68-F1
#
_cell.length_a   1.000
_cell.length_b   1.000
_cell.length_c   1.000
_cell.angle_alpha   90.00
_cell.angle_beta   90.00
_cell.angle_gamma   90.00
#
_symmetry.space_group_name_H-M   'P 1'
#
loop_
_entity.id
_entity.type
_entity.pdbx_description
1 polymer ?
#
loop_
_entity_poly.entity_id
_entity_poly.type
_entity_poly.pdbx_seq_one_letter_code
_entity_poly.pdbx_strand_id
1 'polypeptide(L)'
;MTDLLAFLEKLSEVEWSDIYEMKSDVNQVWECFSNQYKKIFDESFPRIRVTPFVALRPFMQSPLYFVKKRYDLAVSHSRKEHFNNFILKSQNKSRAVWQIVNTLDGRNSSSINTMKQGNSNNLANEFNDYFYGITRTLTQNMSGKPNFECTHNKRNDKSFYVFDVSETEVINIVFIHQ
;
A
#
# COMPACT_ATOMS: atom_id res chain seq x y z
N MET A 1 -3.38 -35.32 -2.94
CA MET A 1 -2.38 -36.12 -3.67
C MET A 1 -2.89 -36.52 -5.06
N THR A 2 -4.20 -36.75 -5.21
CA THR A 2 -4.89 -36.99 -6.49
C THR A 2 -4.71 -35.85 -7.51
N ASP A 3 -4.75 -34.59 -7.06
CA ASP A 3 -4.73 -33.43 -7.96
C ASP A 3 -3.39 -33.25 -8.68
N LEU A 4 -2.30 -33.69 -8.05
CA LEU A 4 -0.96 -33.65 -8.66
C LEU A 4 -0.83 -34.69 -9.78
N LEU A 5 -1.37 -35.89 -9.59
CA LEU A 5 -1.33 -36.94 -10.62
C LEU A 5 -2.17 -36.54 -11.84
N ALA A 6 -3.36 -35.99 -11.60
CA ALA A 6 -4.21 -35.46 -12.67
C ALA A 6 -3.55 -34.29 -13.43
N PHE A 7 -2.81 -33.42 -12.72
CA PHE A 7 -2.04 -32.35 -13.37
C PHE A 7 -0.93 -32.91 -14.27
N LEU A 8 -0.17 -33.91 -13.80
CA LEU A 8 0.91 -34.53 -14.57
C LEU A 8 0.37 -35.28 -15.80
N GLU A 9 -0.77 -35.96 -15.66
CA GLU A 9 -1.47 -36.62 -16.76
C GLU A 9 -1.84 -35.59 -17.85
N LYS A 10 -2.52 -34.51 -17.49
CA LYS A 10 -2.85 -33.42 -18.44
C LYS A 10 -1.63 -32.79 -19.09
N LEU A 11 -0.53 -32.64 -18.34
CA LEU A 11 0.70 -32.07 -18.87
C LEU A 11 1.37 -32.99 -19.90
N SER A 12 1.19 -34.30 -19.75
CA SER A 12 1.69 -35.32 -20.69
C SER A 12 0.84 -35.46 -21.95
N GLU A 13 -0.45 -35.10 -21.89
CA GLU A 13 -1.36 -35.13 -23.04
C GLU A 13 -1.17 -33.94 -23.99
N VAL A 14 -0.53 -32.85 -23.55
CA VAL A 14 -0.34 -31.65 -24.36
C VAL A 14 0.77 -31.89 -25.38
N GLU A 15 0.45 -31.67 -26.66
CA GLU A 15 1.44 -31.71 -27.73
C GLU A 15 2.29 -30.43 -27.70
N TRP A 16 3.59 -30.58 -27.42
CA TRP A 16 4.53 -29.45 -27.32
C TRP A 16 5.31 -29.19 -28.61
N SER A 17 5.13 -30.05 -29.63
CA SER A 17 5.78 -29.97 -30.96
C SER A 17 5.58 -28.60 -31.59
N ASP A 18 4.34 -28.08 -31.57
CA ASP A 18 3.99 -26.76 -32.13
C ASP A 18 4.82 -25.61 -31.55
N ILE A 19 5.17 -25.69 -30.26
CA ILE A 19 5.96 -24.66 -29.57
C ILE A 19 7.44 -24.80 -29.96
N TYR A 20 7.95 -26.03 -30.10
CA TYR A 20 9.33 -26.29 -30.48
C TYR A 20 9.62 -26.05 -31.97
N GLU A 21 8.63 -26.26 -32.84
CA GLU A 21 8.75 -26.05 -34.29
C GLU A 21 8.54 -24.59 -34.70
N MET A 22 8.08 -23.74 -33.77
CA MET A 22 7.86 -22.32 -34.00
C MET A 22 9.19 -21.62 -34.30
N LYS A 23 9.39 -21.20 -35.55
CA LYS A 23 10.55 -20.39 -36.00
C LYS A 23 10.42 -18.92 -35.57
N SER A 24 10.08 -18.69 -34.31
CA SER A 24 9.90 -17.37 -33.71
C SER A 24 11.07 -17.00 -32.80
N ASP A 25 11.09 -15.76 -32.31
CA ASP A 25 11.99 -15.34 -31.24
C ASP A 25 11.75 -16.18 -29.98
N VAL A 26 12.82 -16.50 -29.25
CA VAL A 26 12.84 -17.27 -28.00
C VAL A 26 11.82 -16.72 -27.00
N ASN A 27 11.64 -15.40 -26.97
CA ASN A 27 10.66 -14.75 -26.09
C ASN A 27 9.22 -15.16 -26.41
N GLN A 28 8.85 -15.21 -27.70
CA GLN A 28 7.50 -15.61 -28.10
C GLN A 28 7.24 -17.09 -27.81
N VAL A 29 8.24 -17.94 -28.07
CA VAL A 29 8.18 -19.37 -27.74
C VAL A 29 7.97 -19.58 -26.24
N TRP A 30 8.70 -18.82 -25.41
CA TRP A 30 8.54 -18.86 -23.95
C TRP A 30 7.18 -18.36 -23.46
N GLU A 31 6.64 -17.30 -24.06
CA GLU A 31 5.31 -16.80 -23.71
C GLU A 31 4.22 -17.82 -24.06
N CYS A 32 4.28 -18.44 -25.24
CA CYS A 32 3.37 -19.51 -25.64
C CYS A 32 3.42 -20.69 -24.67
N PHE A 33 4.63 -21.17 -24.35
CA PHE A 33 4.83 -22.21 -23.34
C PHE A 33 4.23 -21.82 -21.98
N SER A 34 4.57 -20.64 -21.48
CA SER A 34 4.14 -20.16 -20.16
C SER A 34 2.63 -20.04 -20.05
N ASN A 35 1.98 -19.54 -21.11
CA ASN A 35 0.53 -19.40 -21.16
C ASN A 35 -0.17 -20.76 -21.16
N GLN A 36 0.33 -21.71 -21.95
CA GLN A 36 -0.24 -23.05 -22.02
C GLN A 36 -0.06 -23.81 -20.69
N TYR A 37 1.16 -23.78 -20.13
CA TYR A 37 1.43 -24.35 -18.82
C TYR A 37 0.54 -23.73 -17.74
N LYS A 38 0.44 -22.39 -17.72
CA LYS A 38 -0.36 -21.65 -16.76
C LYS A 38 -1.85 -22.01 -16.84
N LYS A 39 -2.37 -22.19 -18.05
CA LYS A 39 -3.75 -22.65 -18.26
C LYS A 39 -3.99 -24.02 -17.60
N ILE A 40 -3.14 -25.01 -17.90
CA ILE A 40 -3.25 -26.36 -17.32
C ILE A 40 -3.11 -26.32 -15.80
N PHE A 41 -2.21 -25.47 -15.30
CA PHE A 41 -1.99 -25.26 -13.87
C PHE A 41 -3.21 -24.65 -13.19
N ASP A 42 -3.77 -23.56 -13.71
CA ASP A 42 -4.94 -22.90 -13.12
C ASP A 42 -6.20 -23.79 -13.22
N GLU A 43 -6.31 -24.65 -14.24
CA GLU A 43 -7.38 -25.65 -14.36
C GLU A 43 -7.24 -26.80 -13.34
N SER A 44 -6.00 -27.26 -13.09
CA SER A 44 -5.73 -28.35 -12.14
C SER A 44 -5.74 -27.87 -10.69
N PHE A 45 -5.44 -26.60 -10.46
CA PHE A 45 -5.38 -25.97 -9.14
C PHE A 45 -6.23 -24.68 -9.13
N PRO A 46 -7.57 -24.81 -9.20
CA PRO A 46 -8.45 -23.66 -9.25
C PRO A 46 -8.21 -22.78 -8.02
N ARG A 47 -8.03 -21.48 -8.26
CA ARG A 47 -7.89 -20.50 -7.17
C ARG A 47 -9.22 -20.37 -6.45
N ILE A 48 -9.41 -21.21 -5.44
CA ILE A 48 -10.52 -21.05 -4.51
C ILE A 48 -10.25 -19.76 -3.75
N ARG A 49 -11.10 -18.74 -3.97
CA ARG A 49 -11.11 -17.56 -3.10
C ARG A 49 -11.49 -18.05 -1.73
N VAL A 50 -10.49 -18.27 -0.88
CA VAL A 50 -10.73 -18.59 0.52
C VAL A 50 -11.35 -17.33 1.13
N THR A 51 -12.67 -17.32 1.29
CA THR A 51 -13.31 -16.26 2.08
C THR A 51 -12.68 -16.33 3.47
N PRO A 52 -11.99 -15.28 3.94
CA PRO A 52 -11.05 -15.36 5.06
C PRO A 52 -11.70 -15.75 6.40
N PHE A 53 -13.02 -15.92 6.47
CA PHE A 53 -13.75 -16.07 7.73
C PHE A 53 -14.17 -17.50 8.11
N VAL A 54 -14.22 -18.45 7.17
CA VAL A 54 -14.78 -19.79 7.47
C VAL A 54 -13.72 -20.89 7.53
N ALA A 55 -12.69 -20.84 6.68
CA ALA A 55 -11.71 -21.93 6.55
C ALA A 55 -10.52 -21.86 7.54
N LEU A 56 -10.32 -20.76 8.28
CA LEU A 56 -9.18 -20.62 9.21
C LEU A 56 -9.45 -21.14 10.62
N ARG A 57 -10.68 -21.54 10.97
CA ARG A 57 -11.01 -21.98 12.33
C ARG A 57 -10.18 -23.18 12.84
N PRO A 58 -9.84 -24.20 12.03
CA PRO A 58 -9.04 -25.33 12.53
C PRO A 58 -7.57 -24.93 12.82
N PHE A 59 -6.99 -24.02 12.02
CA PHE A 59 -5.60 -23.57 12.22
C PHE A 59 -5.44 -22.57 13.36
N MET A 60 -6.50 -21.82 13.69
CA MET A 60 -6.54 -20.89 14.82
C MET A 60 -6.57 -21.57 16.21
N GLN A 61 -6.65 -22.91 16.26
CA GLN A 61 -6.59 -23.68 17.51
C GLN A 61 -5.22 -24.32 17.77
N SER A 62 -4.24 -24.16 16.86
CA SER A 62 -2.91 -24.72 17.10
C SER A 62 -2.20 -23.97 18.24
N PRO A 63 -1.53 -24.67 19.18
CA PRO A 63 -0.74 -24.02 20.24
C PRO A 63 0.29 -23.02 19.70
N LEU A 64 0.90 -23.33 18.55
CA LEU A 64 1.86 -22.44 17.87
C LEU A 64 1.23 -21.11 17.42
N TYR A 65 -0.02 -21.12 16.96
CA TYR A 65 -0.73 -19.90 16.60
C TYR A 65 -0.90 -18.97 17.81
N PHE A 66 -1.30 -19.51 18.98
CA PHE A 66 -1.44 -18.70 20.19
C PHE A 66 -0.11 -18.14 20.68
N VAL A 67 0.96 -18.94 20.64
CA VAL A 67 2.31 -18.48 21.00
C VAL A 67 2.74 -17.34 20.07
N LYS A 68 2.61 -17.51 18.76
CA LYS A 68 2.92 -16.47 17.77
C LYS A 68 2.08 -15.23 18.00
N LYS A 69 0.77 -15.37 18.22
CA LYS A 69 -0.13 -14.23 18.47
C LYS A 69 0.26 -13.46 19.73
N ARG A 70 0.60 -14.16 20.83
CA ARG A 70 1.08 -13.51 22.06
C ARG A 70 2.40 -12.79 21.84
N TYR A 71 3.31 -13.40 21.08
CA TYR A 71 4.57 -12.78 20.70
C TYR A 71 4.35 -11.51 19.85
N ASP A 72 3.53 -11.60 18.79
CA ASP A 72 3.21 -10.47 17.92
C ASP A 72 2.57 -9.31 18.71
N LEU A 73 1.69 -9.62 19.68
CA LEU A 73 1.12 -8.64 20.59
C LEU A 73 2.17 -7.98 21.49
N ALA A 74 3.08 -8.77 22.06
CA ALA A 74 4.16 -8.24 22.90
C ALA A 74 5.12 -7.33 22.11
N VAL A 75 5.47 -7.72 20.88
CA VAL A 75 6.30 -6.91 19.97
C VAL A 75 5.58 -5.60 19.62
N SER A 76 4.29 -5.67 19.30
CA SER A 76 3.47 -4.48 19.00
C SER A 76 3.42 -3.52 20.19
N HIS A 77 3.19 -4.05 21.40
CA HIS A 77 3.18 -3.26 22.64
C HIS A 77 4.54 -2.59 22.90
N SER A 78 5.62 -3.38 22.84
CA SER A 78 6.98 -2.88 23.06
C SER A 78 7.36 -1.78 22.06
N ARG A 79 7.01 -1.93 20.78
CA ARG A 79 7.22 -0.89 19.75
C ARG A 79 6.43 0.39 20.08
N LYS A 80 5.17 0.26 20.48
CA LYS A 80 4.33 1.41 20.86
C LYS A 80 4.93 2.16 22.05
N GLU A 81 5.33 1.45 23.09
CA GLU A 81 5.97 2.05 24.26
C GLU A 81 7.28 2.74 23.91
N HIS A 82 8.12 2.09 23.09
CA HIS A 82 9.37 2.66 22.61
C HIS A 82 9.15 4.01 21.89
N PHE A 83 8.23 4.07 20.93
CA PHE A 83 7.95 5.29 20.19
C PHE A 83 7.27 6.37 21.05
N ASN A 84 6.37 5.99 21.96
CA ASN A 84 5.79 6.93 22.91
C ASN A 84 6.86 7.57 23.78
N ASN A 85 7.78 6.77 24.33
CA ASN A 85 8.89 7.25 25.14
C ASN A 85 9.84 8.13 24.32
N PHE A 86 10.08 7.79 23.06
CA PHE A 86 10.88 8.61 22.14
C PHE A 86 10.25 9.98 21.91
N ILE A 87 8.94 10.05 21.65
CA ILE A 87 8.21 11.32 21.48
C ILE A 87 8.25 12.14 22.78
N LEU A 88 8.00 11.52 23.93
CA LEU A 88 7.99 12.20 25.23
C LEU A 88 9.36 12.79 25.61
N LYS A 89 10.45 12.10 25.26
CA LYS A 89 11.83 12.57 25.51
C LYS A 89 12.32 13.59 24.48
N SER A 90 11.65 13.72 23.34
CA SER A 90 12.07 14.64 22.27
C SER A 90 11.74 16.09 22.59
N GLN A 91 12.66 17.01 22.31
CA GLN A 91 12.40 18.45 22.43
C GLN A 91 11.40 18.95 21.37
N ASN A 92 11.43 18.36 20.16
CA ASN A 92 10.53 18.68 19.07
C ASN A 92 9.70 17.45 18.68
N LYS A 93 8.47 17.39 19.21
CA LYS A 93 7.54 16.27 19.04
C LYS A 93 7.20 16.01 17.57
N SER A 94 6.96 17.07 16.79
CA SER A 94 6.61 16.95 15.37
C SER A 94 7.76 16.32 14.56
N ARG A 95 9.01 16.74 14.82
CA ARG A 95 10.19 16.13 14.20
C ARG A 95 10.36 14.66 14.59
N ALA A 96 10.16 14.33 15.88
CA ALA A 96 10.25 12.96 16.37
C ALA A 96 9.19 12.04 15.73
N VAL A 97 7.95 12.50 15.60
CA VAL A 97 6.88 11.77 14.90
C VAL A 97 7.26 11.53 13.44
N TRP A 98 7.76 12.55 12.73
CA TRP A 98 8.21 12.38 11.35
C TRP A 98 9.36 11.38 11.20
N GLN A 99 10.30 11.37 12.13
CA GLN A 99 11.38 10.37 12.16
C GLN A 99 10.84 8.95 12.36
N ILE A 100 9.84 8.77 13.22
CA ILE A 100 9.17 7.48 13.41
C ILE A 100 8.52 7.02 12.10
N VAL A 101 7.77 7.89 11.42
CA VAL A 101 7.12 7.57 10.14
C VAL A 101 8.15 7.12 9.10
N ASN A 102 9.23 7.89 8.91
CA ASN A 102 10.28 7.52 7.96
C ASN A 102 10.95 6.19 8.30
N THR A 103 11.13 5.91 9.60
CA THR A 103 11.70 4.64 10.07
C THR A 103 10.77 3.47 9.77
N LEU A 104 9.46 3.63 9.97
CA LEU A 104 8.47 2.59 9.70
C LEU A 104 8.27 2.33 8.21
N ASP A 105 8.36 3.38 7.39
CA ASP A 105 8.25 3.28 5.93
C ASP A 105 9.51 2.68 5.27
N GLY A 106 10.56 2.37 6.04
CA GLY A 106 11.82 1.86 5.50
C GLY A 106 12.57 2.87 4.63
N ARG A 107 12.21 4.16 4.73
CA ARG A 107 12.92 5.25 4.05
C ARG A 107 14.21 5.49 4.81
N ASN A 108 15.25 4.72 4.47
CA ASN A 108 16.58 4.91 5.01
C ASN A 108 16.99 6.38 4.82
N SER A 109 17.33 7.04 5.92
CA SER A 109 17.68 8.47 6.03
C SER A 109 18.92 8.89 5.23
N SER A 110 19.46 8.03 4.38
CA SER A 110 20.64 8.29 3.55
C SER A 110 20.41 9.33 2.44
N SER A 111 19.17 9.81 2.23
CA SER A 111 18.88 10.86 1.24
C SER A 111 18.39 12.20 1.82
N ILE A 112 18.46 12.44 3.14
CA ILE A 112 18.25 13.79 3.71
C ILE A 112 19.51 14.65 3.57
N ASN A 113 20.11 14.64 2.38
CA ASN A 113 21.19 15.54 1.99
C ASN A 113 20.98 15.94 0.53
N THR A 114 19.86 16.59 0.26
CA THR A 114 19.77 17.60 -0.81
C THR A 114 18.60 18.52 -0.47
N MET A 115 18.67 19.26 0.63
CA MET A 115 18.20 20.64 0.52
C MET A 115 19.13 21.26 -0.52
N LYS A 116 18.61 21.53 -1.73
CA LYS A 116 19.35 22.29 -2.73
C LYS A 116 19.89 23.54 -2.02
N GLN A 117 21.20 23.65 -1.86
CA GLN A 117 21.81 24.89 -1.41
C GLN A 117 21.55 25.91 -2.52
N GLY A 118 20.62 26.83 -2.26
CA GLY A 118 20.18 27.84 -3.20
C GLY A 118 19.65 29.04 -2.42
N ASN A 119 19.65 30.21 -3.07
CA ASN A 119 19.11 31.43 -2.49
C ASN A 119 17.65 31.21 -2.04
N SER A 120 17.29 31.63 -0.82
CA SER A 120 15.98 31.38 -0.20
C SER A 120 14.82 31.82 -1.09
N ASN A 121 14.99 32.89 -1.86
CA ASN A 121 13.97 33.41 -2.77
C ASN A 121 13.74 32.48 -3.96
N ASN A 122 14.80 31.85 -4.49
CA ASN A 122 14.67 30.90 -5.59
C ASN A 122 13.97 29.62 -5.13
N LEU A 123 14.25 29.17 -3.90
CA LEU A 123 13.58 28.00 -3.32
C LEU A 123 12.08 28.24 -3.12
N ALA A 124 11.70 29.41 -2.63
CA ALA A 124 10.29 29.79 -2.46
C ALA A 124 9.55 29.83 -3.81
N ASN A 125 10.19 30.39 -4.84
CA ASN A 125 9.62 30.42 -6.19
C ASN A 125 9.52 29.00 -6.79
N GLU A 126 10.57 28.17 -6.70
CA GLU A 126 10.53 26.78 -7.15
C GLU A 126 9.43 25.97 -6.46
N PHE A 127 9.23 26.18 -5.15
CA PHE A 127 8.16 25.53 -4.40
C PHE A 127 6.77 25.97 -4.88
N ASN A 128 6.57 27.27 -5.03
CA ASN A 128 5.29 27.82 -5.49
C ASN A 128 4.95 27.34 -6.91
N ASP A 129 5.93 27.37 -7.82
CA ASP A 129 5.78 26.88 -9.19
C ASP A 129 5.44 25.39 -9.23
N TYR A 130 6.13 24.58 -8.42
CA TYR A 130 5.83 23.16 -8.28
C TYR A 130 4.42 22.93 -7.76
N PHE A 131 4.03 23.62 -6.68
CA PHE A 131 2.72 23.46 -6.05
C PHE A 131 1.57 23.87 -6.98
N TYR A 132 1.75 24.96 -7.72
CA TYR A 132 0.82 25.40 -8.77
C TYR A 132 0.75 24.41 -9.93
N GLY A 133 1.88 23.76 -10.27
CA GLY A 133 1.98 22.74 -11.30
C GLY A 133 1.27 21.42 -10.96
N ILE A 134 1.14 21.06 -9.68
CA ILE A 134 0.47 19.83 -9.24
C ILE A 134 -0.98 19.81 -9.71
N THR A 135 -1.73 20.89 -9.47
CA THR A 135 -3.16 20.95 -9.84
C THR A 135 -3.33 20.78 -11.35
N ARG A 136 -2.53 21.50 -12.14
CA ARG A 136 -2.53 21.38 -13.60
C ARG A 136 -2.21 19.95 -14.07
N THR A 137 -1.17 19.33 -13.50
CA THR A 137 -0.76 17.97 -13.85
C THR A 137 -1.85 16.95 -13.49
N LEU A 138 -2.45 17.09 -12.30
CA LEU A 138 -3.56 16.25 -11.86
C LEU A 138 -4.79 16.41 -12.78
N THR A 139 -5.14 17.64 -13.15
CA THR A 139 -6.25 17.91 -14.07
C THR A 139 -6.00 17.35 -15.46
N GLN A 140 -4.78 17.46 -15.99
CA GLN A 140 -4.41 16.91 -17.29
C GLN A 140 -4.42 15.37 -17.29
N ASN A 141 -3.99 14.74 -16.20
CA ASN A 141 -4.00 13.29 -16.04
C ASN A 141 -5.39 12.73 -15.74
N MET A 142 -6.33 13.56 -15.26
CA MET A 142 -7.75 13.24 -15.17
C MET A 142 -8.46 13.41 -16.51
N SER A 143 -7.88 12.89 -17.61
CA SER A 143 -8.49 12.90 -18.94
C SER A 143 -9.67 11.94 -19.00
N GLY A 144 -10.82 12.44 -18.53
CA GLY A 144 -12.11 11.77 -18.45
C GLY A 144 -12.94 12.47 -17.37
N LYS A 145 -14.25 12.67 -17.57
CA LYS A 145 -15.11 13.16 -16.49
C LYS A 145 -14.88 12.23 -15.29
N PRO A 146 -14.31 12.69 -14.16
CA PRO A 146 -14.25 11.86 -12.97
C PRO A 146 -15.69 11.45 -12.67
N ASN A 147 -15.98 10.16 -12.80
CA ASN A 147 -17.28 9.65 -12.38
C ASN A 147 -17.23 9.68 -10.86
N PHE A 148 -17.59 10.83 -10.28
CA PHE A 148 -17.79 11.00 -8.85
C PHE A 148 -19.05 10.27 -8.39
N GLU A 149 -19.23 9.03 -8.85
CA GLU A 149 -20.07 8.07 -8.16
C GLU A 149 -19.38 7.83 -6.83
N CYS A 150 -19.72 8.68 -5.86
CA CYS A 150 -19.47 8.40 -4.48
C CYS A 150 -20.24 7.12 -4.16
N THR A 151 -19.57 5.97 -4.30
CA THR A 151 -20.03 4.73 -3.70
C THR A 151 -19.88 4.93 -2.19
N HIS A 152 -20.80 5.70 -1.60
CA HIS A 152 -20.93 5.83 -0.16
C HIS A 152 -21.13 4.41 0.37
N ASN A 153 -20.03 3.78 0.78
CA ASN A 153 -20.08 2.67 1.70
C ASN A 153 -20.88 3.19 2.90
N LYS A 154 -22.06 2.60 3.13
CA LYS A 154 -23.06 2.93 4.17
C LYS A 154 -22.53 2.75 5.61
N ARG A 155 -21.30 3.15 5.90
CA ARG A 155 -20.56 2.81 7.12
C ARG A 155 -20.03 4.02 7.90
N ASN A 156 -20.39 5.24 7.51
CA ASN A 156 -20.21 6.38 8.38
C ASN A 156 -21.45 7.27 8.31
N ASP A 157 -22.42 6.97 9.18
CA ASP A 157 -23.62 7.75 9.47
C ASP A 157 -23.33 8.96 10.38
N LYS A 158 -22.09 9.11 10.83
CA LYS A 158 -21.62 10.30 11.55
C LYS A 158 -21.16 11.34 10.52
N SER A 159 -22.12 12.11 10.01
CA SER A 159 -21.85 13.30 9.21
C SER A 159 -20.96 14.27 9.99
N PHE A 160 -19.92 14.79 9.33
CA PHE A 160 -19.15 15.92 9.81
C PHE A 160 -19.87 17.19 9.37
N TYR A 161 -20.36 17.98 10.32
CA TYR A 161 -20.98 19.27 10.04
C TYR A 161 -19.92 20.35 10.11
N VAL A 162 -19.69 21.03 8.99
CA VAL A 162 -18.93 22.28 8.97
C VAL A 162 -19.94 23.38 9.25
N PHE A 163 -19.74 24.11 10.34
CA PHE A 163 -20.49 25.32 10.63
C PHE A 163 -19.71 26.52 10.12
N ASP A 164 -20.42 27.56 9.71
CA ASP A 164 -19.80 28.83 9.34
C ASP A 164 -19.07 29.39 10.58
N VAL A 165 -17.77 29.62 10.45
CA VAL A 165 -16.93 30.19 11.49
C VAL A 165 -17.05 31.71 11.44
N SER A 166 -17.34 32.33 12.58
CA SER A 166 -17.41 33.80 12.66
C SER A 166 -16.01 34.42 12.69
N GLU A 167 -15.86 35.65 12.18
CA GLU A 167 -14.57 36.38 12.24
C GLU A 167 -14.04 36.51 13.67
N THR A 168 -14.92 36.72 14.65
CA THR A 168 -14.57 36.74 16.08
C THR A 168 -13.96 35.44 16.58
N GLU A 169 -14.44 34.29 16.10
CA GLU A 169 -13.90 32.99 16.48
C GLU A 169 -12.50 32.77 15.91
N VAL A 170 -12.26 33.22 14.67
CA VAL A 170 -10.92 33.22 14.06
C VAL A 170 -9.95 34.10 14.85
N ILE A 171 -10.37 35.33 15.20
CA ILE A 171 -9.55 36.27 15.99
C ILE A 171 -9.20 35.66 17.35
N ASN A 172 -10.17 35.06 18.04
CA ASN A 172 -9.91 34.42 19.33
C ASN A 172 -8.88 33.27 19.23
N ILE A 173 -8.96 32.44 18.19
CA ILE A 173 -7.98 31.36 17.98
C ILE A 173 -6.57 31.92 17.74
N VAL A 174 -6.46 33.01 16.96
CA VAL A 174 -5.16 33.57 16.55
C VAL A 174 -4.51 34.38 17.67
N PHE A 175 -5.30 35.10 18.47
CA PHE A 175 -4.77 36.10 19.41
C PHE A 175 -4.77 35.66 20.89
N ILE A 176 -5.35 34.53 21.26
CA ILE A 176 -5.32 34.01 22.65
C ILE A 176 -3.95 33.40 23.04
N HIS A 177 -2.97 33.34 22.13
CA HIS A 177 -1.65 32.74 22.39
C HIS A 177 -0.47 33.74 22.30
N GLN A 178 -0.73 35.04 22.46
CA GLN A 178 0.30 36.05 22.77
C GLN A 178 0.21 36.44 24.25
#